data_AF-A0A8X6RRP9-F1
#
_entry.id   AF-A0A8X6RRP9-F1
#
_cell.length_a   1.000
_cell.length_b   1.000
_cell.length_c   1.000
_cell.angle_alpha   90.00
_cell.angle_beta   90.00
_cell.angle_gamma   90.00
#
_symmetry.space_group_name_H-M   'P 1'
#
loop_
_entity.id
_entity.type
_entity.pdbx_description
1 polymer ?
#
loop_
_entity_poly.entity_id
_entity_poly.type
_entity_poly.pdbx_seq_one_letter_code
_entity_poly.pdbx_strand_id
1 'polypeptide(L)'
;MHGYRLETSCSVFTAEAVAIYRALQSIVSNMPRKYCIYTAACSVLKRLKTITIAAIQWFVTYSTLRVDSTKGFDIVFCWLPSHVGIIGNEQADSAAKSAIHLPLAVPLSDMKRVIMHHIFKIWQESWSQQLDNKLHSVKPVIGAYPVMQIRRTVVKLTRLRIGHLLHMAQAFVVWRNRS
;
A
#
# COMPACT_ATOMS: atom_id res chain seq x y z
N MET A 1 25.09 1.60 15.50
CA MET A 1 23.69 1.17 15.27
C MET A 1 23.73 -0.04 14.36
N HIS A 2 23.07 -1.14 14.73
CA HIS A 2 22.88 -2.27 13.83
C HIS A 2 21.64 -1.99 12.96
N GLY A 3 21.82 -1.89 11.65
CA GLY A 3 20.71 -1.80 10.72
C GLY A 3 20.11 -3.19 10.45
N TYR A 4 18.86 -3.23 10.03
CA TYR A 4 18.20 -4.45 9.55
C TYR A 4 17.52 -4.18 8.21
N ARG A 5 17.74 -5.07 7.24
CA ARG A 5 17.10 -4.99 5.93
C ARG A 5 15.95 -6.00 5.86
N LEU A 6 14.76 -5.54 5.54
CA LEU A 6 13.61 -6.43 5.32
C LEU A 6 13.62 -7.05 3.92
N GLU A 7 12.83 -8.10 3.75
CA GLU A 7 12.55 -8.71 2.47
C GLU A 7 11.85 -7.72 1.53
N THR A 8 12.11 -7.82 0.22
CA THR A 8 11.71 -6.83 -0.79
C THR A 8 10.21 -6.71 -1.03
N SER A 9 9.44 -7.73 -0.66
CA SER A 9 7.97 -7.75 -0.75
C SER A 9 7.31 -6.91 0.35
N CYS A 10 8.03 -6.65 1.46
CA CYS A 10 7.56 -5.78 2.53
C CYS A 10 7.26 -4.36 2.01
N SER A 11 6.19 -3.76 2.51
CA SER A 11 5.84 -2.38 2.22
C SER A 11 6.72 -1.40 2.99
N VAL A 12 6.80 -0.16 2.50
CA VAL A 12 7.44 0.95 3.23
C VAL A 12 6.81 1.10 4.61
N PHE A 13 5.48 0.95 4.70
CA PHE A 13 4.76 0.95 5.97
C PHE A 13 5.28 -0.13 6.94
N THR A 14 5.46 -1.36 6.46
CA THR A 14 6.00 -2.46 7.28
C THR A 14 7.43 -2.17 7.71
N ALA A 15 8.28 -1.65 6.82
CA ALA A 15 9.65 -1.26 7.15
C ALA A 15 9.69 -0.17 8.23
N GLU A 16 8.89 0.87 8.09
CA GLU A 16 8.74 1.94 9.06
C GLU A 16 8.22 1.44 10.42
N ALA A 17 7.23 0.56 10.41
CA ALA A 17 6.66 -0.02 11.63
C ALA A 17 7.69 -0.90 12.37
N VAL A 18 8.44 -1.72 11.64
CA VAL A 18 9.53 -2.54 12.21
C VAL A 18 10.64 -1.65 12.77
N ALA A 19 11.00 -0.57 12.09
CA ALA A 19 12.01 0.38 12.59
C ALA A 19 11.60 1.00 13.93
N ILE A 20 10.34 1.47 14.04
CA ILE A 20 9.79 1.98 15.30
C ILE A 20 9.77 0.90 16.37
N TYR A 21 9.35 -0.32 16.03
CA TYR A 21 9.33 -1.44 16.97
C TYR A 21 10.72 -1.74 17.54
N ARG A 22 11.76 -1.82 16.69
CA ARG A 22 13.15 -2.03 17.12
C ARG A 22 13.66 -0.91 18.01
N ALA A 23 13.33 0.35 17.70
CA ALA A 23 13.66 1.48 18.55
C ALA A 23 13.03 1.33 19.95
N LEU A 24 11.75 0.94 20.01
CA LEU A 24 11.07 0.67 21.28
C LEU A 24 11.68 -0.50 22.05
N GLN A 25 12.06 -1.60 21.38
CA GLN A 25 12.75 -2.71 22.03
C GLN A 25 14.08 -2.25 22.66
N SER A 26 14.87 -1.46 21.92
CA SER A 26 16.13 -0.90 22.43
C SER A 26 15.91 0.06 23.60
N ILE A 27 14.80 0.79 23.63
CA ILE A 27 14.43 1.68 24.72
C ILE A 27 14.07 0.88 25.98
N VAL A 28 13.27 -0.19 25.85
CA VAL A 28 12.86 -1.04 26.99
C VAL A 28 14.06 -1.72 27.64
N SER A 29 15.12 -1.99 26.88
CA SER A 29 16.37 -2.58 27.38
C SER A 29 17.32 -1.58 28.05
N ASN A 30 17.04 -0.28 28.03
CA ASN A 30 17.94 0.78 28.53
C ASN A 30 17.24 1.71 29.55
N MET A 31 18.02 2.33 30.45
CA MET A 31 17.60 3.44 31.32
C MET A 31 18.18 4.73 30.73
N PRO A 32 17.40 5.79 30.39
CA PRO A 32 16.41 6.48 31.24
C PRO A 32 14.93 6.21 30.88
N ARG A 33 13.98 6.97 31.47
CA ARG A 33 12.52 6.79 31.31
C ARG A 33 11.86 7.77 30.34
N LYS A 34 12.59 8.72 29.75
CA LYS A 34 12.06 9.68 28.77
C LYS A 34 12.79 9.58 27.45
N TYR A 35 12.07 9.44 26.36
CA TYR A 35 12.63 9.30 25.02
C TYR A 35 11.85 10.13 23.99
N CYS A 36 12.56 10.60 22.98
CA CYS A 36 11.98 11.21 21.79
C CYS A 36 12.39 10.40 20.57
N ILE A 37 11.40 9.91 19.80
CA ILE A 37 11.61 9.16 18.56
C ILE A 37 11.26 10.06 17.39
N TYR A 38 12.26 10.38 16.58
CA TYR A 38 12.10 11.08 15.32
C TYR A 38 11.87 10.07 14.19
N THR A 39 10.81 10.25 13.41
CA THR A 39 10.48 9.32 12.32
C THR A 39 9.78 10.01 11.15
N ALA A 40 10.11 9.59 9.94
CA ALA A 40 9.39 10.02 8.73
C ALA A 40 8.06 9.28 8.50
N ALA A 41 7.75 8.29 9.34
CA ALA A 41 6.65 7.34 9.18
C ALA A 41 5.26 7.93 9.49
N CYS A 42 4.82 8.94 8.73
CA CYS A 42 3.54 9.62 8.94
C CYS A 42 2.35 8.64 8.99
N SER A 43 2.34 7.65 8.10
CA SER A 43 1.31 6.61 8.04
C SER A 43 1.26 5.74 9.29
N VAL A 44 2.43 5.35 9.82
CA VAL A 44 2.52 4.55 11.04
C VAL A 44 2.08 5.38 12.25
N LEU A 45 2.51 6.64 12.34
CA LEU A 45 2.11 7.55 13.42
C LEU A 45 0.61 7.83 13.44
N LYS A 46 -0.01 8.01 12.27
CA LYS A 46 -1.48 8.15 12.15
C LYS A 46 -2.19 6.89 12.66
N ARG A 47 -1.66 5.71 12.33
CA ARG A 47 -2.22 4.43 12.79
C ARG A 47 -2.05 4.23 14.29
N LEU A 48 -0.91 4.65 14.85
CA LEU A 48 -0.59 4.68 16.28
C LEU A 48 -1.56 5.52 17.11
N LYS A 49 -2.02 6.65 16.58
CA LYS A 49 -3.04 7.46 17.28
C LYS A 49 -4.37 6.73 17.45
N THR A 50 -4.68 5.78 16.55
CA THR A 50 -5.92 5.00 16.56
C THR A 50 -5.81 3.64 17.24
N ILE A 51 -4.59 3.14 17.45
CA ILE A 51 -4.31 1.78 17.90
C ILE A 51 -3.28 1.86 19.01
N THR A 52 -3.59 1.33 20.19
CA THR A 52 -2.65 1.27 21.31
C THR A 52 -1.35 0.56 20.90
N ILE A 53 -0.22 0.92 21.51
CA ILE A 53 1.11 0.32 21.20
C ILE A 53 1.06 -1.22 21.25
N ALA A 54 0.25 -1.79 22.14
CA ALA A 54 -0.02 -3.23 22.24
C ALA A 54 -0.57 -3.87 20.95
N ALA A 55 -1.22 -3.10 20.08
CA ALA A 55 -1.79 -3.60 18.83
C ALA A 55 -0.91 -3.33 17.60
N ILE A 56 0.14 -2.49 17.68
CA ILE A 56 1.28 -2.59 16.72
C ILE A 56 1.89 -3.98 16.78
N GLN A 57 1.97 -4.54 17.99
CA GLN A 57 2.50 -5.88 18.22
C GLN A 57 1.72 -6.97 17.49
N TRP A 58 0.44 -6.72 17.17
CA TRP A 58 -0.40 -7.62 16.38
C TRP A 58 -0.20 -7.45 14.87
N PHE A 59 0.35 -6.32 14.40
CA PHE A 59 0.62 -6.07 12.99
C PHE A 59 2.02 -6.54 12.56
N VAL A 60 2.96 -6.67 13.50
CA VAL A 60 4.34 -7.17 13.30
C VAL A 60 4.45 -8.66 13.68
N THR A 61 3.43 -9.46 13.37
CA THR A 61 3.23 -10.79 14.01
C THR A 61 4.45 -11.72 13.95
N TYR A 62 4.67 -12.39 15.10
CA TYR A 62 5.67 -13.41 15.43
C TYR A 62 7.10 -12.93 15.75
N SER A 63 7.24 -12.10 16.78
CA SER A 63 8.18 -12.37 17.88
C SER A 63 7.99 -11.38 19.04
N THR A 64 7.57 -11.95 20.17
CA THR A 64 7.88 -11.55 21.56
C THR A 64 8.33 -10.11 21.77
N LEU A 65 7.43 -9.26 22.29
CA LEU A 65 7.75 -8.27 23.34
C LEU A 65 6.51 -7.44 23.67
N ARG A 66 5.75 -7.86 24.70
CA ARG A 66 4.78 -6.99 25.38
C ARG A 66 5.55 -5.73 25.80
N VAL A 67 5.34 -4.62 25.10
CA VAL A 67 5.78 -3.31 25.61
C VAL A 67 4.86 -3.01 26.78
N ASP A 68 5.33 -3.36 27.97
CA ASP A 68 4.58 -3.29 29.21
C ASP A 68 4.36 -1.82 29.56
N SER A 69 3.14 -1.32 29.37
CA SER A 69 2.71 0.05 29.69
C SER A 69 2.86 0.40 31.17
N THR A 70 3.20 -0.58 32.01
CA THR A 70 3.40 -0.45 33.46
C THR A 70 4.79 0.08 33.86
N LYS A 71 5.75 0.18 32.92
CA LYS A 71 7.15 0.55 33.24
C LYS A 71 7.44 2.06 33.33
N GLY A 72 6.45 2.92 33.09
CA GLY A 72 6.59 4.37 33.30
C GLY A 72 7.53 5.09 32.31
N PHE A 73 7.55 4.65 31.05
CA PHE A 73 8.25 5.33 29.97
C PHE A 73 7.41 6.46 29.37
N ASP A 74 8.01 7.62 29.17
CA ASP A 74 7.45 8.78 28.48
C ASP A 74 8.11 8.89 27.11
N ILE A 75 7.39 8.54 26.05
CA ILE A 75 7.91 8.49 24.68
C ILE A 75 7.14 9.48 23.81
N VAL A 76 7.87 10.46 23.28
CA VAL A 76 7.33 11.46 22.36
C VAL A 76 7.70 11.07 20.93
N PHE A 77 6.71 10.97 20.04
CA PHE A 77 6.94 10.79 18.61
C PHE A 77 6.95 12.12 17.87
N CYS A 78 8.05 12.41 17.18
CA CYS A 78 8.21 13.60 16.36
C CYS A 78 8.25 13.19 14.88
N TRP A 79 7.27 13.66 14.11
CA TRP A 79 7.29 13.46 12.67
C TRP A 79 8.24 14.45 12.00
N LEU A 80 9.06 13.95 11.08
CA LEU A 80 9.92 14.77 10.23
C LEU A 80 9.64 14.44 8.75
N PRO A 81 9.74 15.41 7.84
CA PRO A 81 9.67 15.11 6.41
C PRO A 81 10.87 14.27 5.99
N SER A 82 10.64 13.28 5.10
CA SER A 82 11.72 12.48 4.53
C SER A 82 12.44 13.26 3.42
N HIS A 83 13.71 12.95 3.18
CA HIS A 83 14.51 13.45 2.06
C HIS A 83 14.69 14.98 1.99
N VAL A 84 14.69 15.66 3.15
CA VAL A 84 14.94 17.10 3.24
C VAL A 84 16.35 17.45 3.76
N GLY A 85 17.32 16.53 3.67
CA GLY A 85 18.70 16.77 4.13
C GLY A 85 18.93 16.60 5.63
N ILE A 86 18.01 15.96 6.37
CA ILE A 86 18.22 15.68 7.80
C ILE A 86 19.21 14.52 7.91
N ILE A 87 20.45 14.84 8.30
CA ILE A 87 21.58 13.91 8.38
C ILE A 87 21.21 12.62 9.13
N GLY A 88 20.52 12.73 10.27
CA GLY A 88 20.13 11.55 11.06
C GLY A 88 19.15 10.61 10.34
N ASN A 89 18.25 11.15 9.51
CA ASN A 89 17.31 10.35 8.71
C ASN A 89 18.04 9.64 7.57
N GLU A 90 18.95 10.34 6.89
CA GLU A 90 19.75 9.77 5.80
C GLU A 90 20.70 8.67 6.31
N GLN A 91 21.28 8.86 7.50
CA GLN A 91 22.09 7.84 8.16
C GLN A 91 21.25 6.60 8.51
N ALA A 92 20.02 6.78 9.00
CA ALA A 92 19.12 5.66 9.30
C ALA A 92 18.73 4.89 8.02
N ASP A 93 18.39 5.60 6.95
CA ASP A 93 18.08 5.00 5.64
C ASP A 93 19.30 4.27 5.05
N SER A 94 20.48 4.87 5.14
CA SER A 94 21.73 4.25 4.69
C SER A 94 22.03 2.98 5.49
N ALA A 95 21.88 3.03 6.82
CA ALA A 95 22.10 1.88 7.68
C ALA A 95 21.11 0.74 7.38
N ALA A 96 19.84 1.06 7.07
CA ALA A 96 18.85 0.06 6.68
C ALA A 96 19.18 -0.56 5.31
N LYS A 97 19.71 0.21 4.36
CA LYS A 97 20.13 -0.28 3.03
C LYS A 97 21.36 -1.18 3.09
N SER A 98 22.33 -0.84 3.95
CA SER A 98 23.58 -1.58 4.14
C SER A 98 23.49 -2.73 5.14
N ALA A 99 22.31 -2.95 5.71
CA ALA A 99 22.09 -3.94 6.75
C ALA A 99 22.03 -5.38 6.24
N ILE A 100 22.29 -6.31 7.17
CA ILE A 100 22.02 -7.73 6.96
C ILE A 100 20.51 -7.95 6.87
N HIS A 101 20.13 -8.91 6.03
CA HIS A 101 18.74 -9.31 5.86
C HIS A 101 18.19 -9.86 7.19
N LEU A 102 17.13 -9.22 7.69
CA LEU A 102 16.37 -9.70 8.83
C LEU A 102 15.34 -10.71 8.32
N PRO A 103 15.41 -11.99 8.73
CA PRO A 103 14.46 -13.02 8.32
C PRO A 103 13.14 -12.85 9.09
N LEU A 104 12.44 -11.75 8.82
CA LEU A 104 11.10 -11.52 9.30
C LEU A 104 10.10 -12.02 8.25
N ALA A 105 9.08 -12.75 8.70
CA ALA A 105 7.99 -13.17 7.82
C ALA A 105 7.30 -11.94 7.21
N VAL A 106 7.08 -11.98 5.90
CA VAL A 106 6.36 -10.91 5.19
C VAL A 106 4.92 -10.92 5.67
N PRO A 107 4.36 -9.77 6.12
CA PRO A 107 2.97 -9.72 6.53
C PRO A 107 2.02 -10.16 5.41
N LEU A 108 0.92 -10.85 5.77
CA LEU A 108 -0.07 -11.33 4.80
C LEU A 108 -0.64 -10.20 3.92
N SER A 109 -0.76 -8.98 4.45
CA SER A 109 -1.20 -7.81 3.69
C SER A 109 -0.23 -7.44 2.57
N ASP A 110 1.08 -7.53 2.85
CA ASP A 110 2.13 -7.24 1.88
C ASP A 110 2.21 -8.36 0.84
N MET A 111 2.10 -9.62 1.26
CA MET A 111 2.00 -10.77 0.35
C MET A 111 0.78 -10.67 -0.57
N LYS A 112 -0.40 -10.35 -0.01
CA LYS A 112 -1.62 -10.14 -0.80
C LYS A 112 -1.43 -9.05 -1.85
N ARG A 113 -0.75 -7.95 -1.49
CA ARG A 113 -0.42 -6.88 -2.44
C ARG A 113 0.46 -7.38 -3.58
N VAL A 114 1.52 -8.15 -3.29
CA VAL A 114 2.40 -8.71 -4.32
C VAL A 114 1.65 -9.67 -5.24
N ILE A 115 0.87 -10.60 -4.68
CA ILE A 115 0.08 -11.56 -5.45
C ILE A 115 -0.91 -10.82 -6.36
N MET A 116 -1.65 -9.84 -5.81
CA MET A 116 -2.60 -9.07 -6.59
C MET A 116 -1.91 -8.28 -7.70
N HIS A 117 -0.75 -7.67 -7.43
CA HIS A 117 0.02 -6.99 -8.45
C HIS A 117 0.43 -7.93 -9.59
N HIS A 118 0.87 -9.15 -9.27
CA HIS A 118 1.22 -10.16 -10.27
C HIS A 118 0.02 -10.59 -11.11
N ILE A 119 -1.14 -10.84 -10.47
CA ILE A 119 -2.40 -11.16 -11.16
C ILE A 119 -2.81 -10.02 -12.10
N PHE A 120 -2.77 -8.77 -11.62
CA PHE A 120 -3.10 -7.60 -12.44
C PHE A 120 -2.13 -7.44 -13.61
N LYS A 121 -0.85 -7.74 -13.42
CA LYS A 121 0.15 -7.70 -14.49
C LYS A 121 -0.18 -8.72 -15.59
N ILE A 122 -0.42 -9.98 -15.23
CA ILE A 122 -0.81 -11.03 -16.20
C ILE A 122 -2.10 -10.63 -16.91
N TRP A 123 -3.08 -10.11 -16.17
CA TRP A 123 -4.34 -9.69 -16.74
C TRP A 123 -4.14 -8.54 -17.73
N GLN A 124 -3.32 -7.55 -17.38
CA GLN A 124 -2.98 -6.43 -18.25
C GLN A 124 -2.22 -6.89 -19.49
N GLU A 125 -1.28 -7.82 -19.37
CA GLU A 125 -0.55 -8.38 -20.52
C GLU A 125 -1.51 -9.08 -21.49
N SER A 126 -2.41 -9.93 -20.98
CA SER A 126 -3.45 -10.58 -21.78
C SER A 126 -4.40 -9.58 -22.43
N TRP A 127 -4.77 -8.52 -21.71
CA TRP A 127 -5.64 -7.46 -22.21
C TRP A 127 -4.99 -6.62 -23.29
N SER A 128 -3.70 -6.31 -23.17
CA SER A 128 -2.94 -5.60 -24.19
C SER A 128 -2.83 -6.37 -25.51
N GLN A 129 -2.99 -7.70 -25.50
CA GLN A 129 -3.01 -8.52 -26.71
C GLN A 129 -4.39 -8.54 -27.41
N GLN A 130 -5.41 -7.90 -26.84
CA GLN A 130 -6.76 -7.87 -27.41
C GLN A 130 -6.87 -6.83 -28.53
N LEU A 131 -6.39 -7.16 -29.73
CA LEU A 131 -6.36 -6.24 -30.88
C LEU A 131 -7.76 -5.95 -31.45
N ASP A 132 -8.65 -6.95 -31.52
CA ASP A 132 -10.00 -6.81 -32.08
C ASP A 132 -11.10 -6.53 -31.04
N ASN A 133 -10.71 -6.20 -29.81
CA ASN A 133 -11.66 -5.93 -28.75
C ASN A 133 -12.02 -4.44 -28.70
N LYS A 134 -13.24 -4.11 -29.12
CA LYS A 134 -13.78 -2.74 -29.08
C LYS A 134 -13.81 -2.11 -27.68
N LEU A 135 -13.77 -2.90 -26.60
CA LEU A 135 -13.64 -2.38 -25.24
C LEU A 135 -12.17 -2.08 -24.90
N HIS A 136 -11.22 -2.82 -25.47
CA HIS A 136 -9.78 -2.56 -25.30
C HIS A 136 -9.39 -1.21 -25.91
N SER A 137 -9.90 -0.88 -27.11
CA SER A 137 -9.66 0.44 -27.73
C SER A 137 -10.16 1.61 -26.87
N VAL A 138 -11.22 1.39 -26.11
CA VAL A 138 -11.82 2.39 -25.22
C VAL A 138 -11.14 2.42 -23.84
N LYS A 139 -10.60 1.29 -23.40
CA LYS A 139 -9.99 1.11 -22.09
C LYS A 139 -8.77 0.19 -22.20
N PRO A 140 -7.61 0.70 -22.61
CA PRO A 140 -6.40 -0.11 -22.78
C PRO A 140 -5.76 -0.52 -21.44
N VAL A 141 -6.01 0.24 -20.37
CA VAL A 141 -5.46 -0.06 -19.03
C VAL A 141 -6.54 -0.60 -18.10
N ILE A 142 -6.26 -1.74 -17.50
CA ILE A 142 -7.08 -2.37 -16.48
C ILE A 142 -6.96 -1.60 -15.18
N GLY A 143 -8.10 -1.21 -14.62
CA GLY A 143 -8.15 -0.43 -13.40
C GLY A 143 -9.56 0.06 -13.09
N ALA A 144 -9.70 0.73 -11.96
CA ALA A 144 -10.97 1.37 -11.62
C ALA A 144 -11.32 2.45 -12.66
N TYR A 145 -12.59 2.50 -13.05
CA TYR A 145 -13.09 3.69 -13.74
C TYR A 145 -13.14 4.84 -12.72
N PRO A 146 -12.72 6.07 -13.09
CA PRO A 146 -12.98 7.23 -12.25
C PRO A 146 -14.50 7.30 -12.02
N VAL A 147 -14.83 7.29 -10.74
CA VAL A 147 -16.15 7.24 -10.10
C VAL A 147 -17.31 7.60 -11.04
N MET A 148 -17.90 6.58 -11.68
CA MET A 148 -19.29 6.63 -12.10
C MET A 148 -20.06 5.72 -11.15
N GLN A 149 -20.68 6.29 -10.12
CA GLN A 149 -21.38 5.53 -9.08
C GLN A 149 -22.64 4.81 -9.57
N ILE A 150 -23.11 5.12 -10.78
CA ILE A 150 -24.36 4.59 -11.31
C ILE A 150 -24.08 3.55 -12.39
N ARG A 151 -24.24 2.27 -12.05
CA ARG A 151 -24.08 1.12 -12.96
C ARG A 151 -24.83 1.31 -14.29
N ARG A 152 -26.04 1.88 -14.27
CA ARG A 152 -26.83 2.17 -15.48
C ARG A 152 -26.11 3.12 -16.44
N THR A 153 -25.45 4.15 -15.92
CA THR A 153 -24.69 5.13 -16.71
C THR A 153 -23.44 4.50 -17.31
N VAL A 154 -22.71 3.70 -16.53
CA VAL A 154 -21.54 2.94 -17.01
C VAL A 154 -21.93 2.00 -18.15
N VAL A 155 -23.05 1.29 -18.04
CA VAL A 155 -23.53 0.38 -19.09
C VAL A 155 -23.91 1.15 -20.36
N LYS A 156 -24.65 2.27 -20.23
CA LYS A 156 -25.01 3.11 -21.39
C LYS A 156 -23.77 3.70 -22.07
N LEU A 157 -22.84 4.25 -21.30
CA LEU A 157 -21.58 4.82 -21.81
C LEU A 157 -20.69 3.77 -22.46
N THR A 158 -20.59 2.58 -21.86
CA THR A 158 -19.82 1.46 -22.43
C THR A 158 -20.44 0.99 -23.74
N ARG A 159 -21.77 0.86 -23.81
CA ARG A 159 -22.48 0.51 -25.05
C ARG A 159 -22.34 1.57 -26.13
N LEU A 160 -22.34 2.86 -25.77
CA LEU A 160 -22.07 3.97 -26.69
C LEU A 160 -20.64 3.88 -27.25
N ARG A 161 -19.65 3.74 -26.36
CA ARG A 161 -18.22 3.70 -26.73
C ARG A 161 -17.85 2.48 -27.58
N ILE A 162 -18.53 1.35 -27.40
CA ILE A 162 -18.35 0.13 -28.20
C ILE A 162 -19.21 0.16 -29.50
N GLY A 163 -20.05 1.19 -29.69
CA GLY A 163 -20.86 1.38 -30.90
C GLY A 163 -22.11 0.50 -30.99
N HIS A 164 -22.55 -0.13 -29.90
CA HIS A 164 -23.72 -1.03 -29.90
C HIS A 164 -25.07 -0.32 -30.14
N LEU A 165 -25.15 1.00 -29.90
CA LEU A 165 -26.38 1.77 -30.17
C LEU A 165 -26.55 2.17 -31.64
N LEU A 166 -25.45 2.32 -32.39
CA LEU A 166 -25.52 2.60 -33.83
C LEU A 166 -26.16 1.45 -34.61
N HIS A 167 -25.86 0.20 -34.23
CA HIS A 167 -26.46 -0.98 -34.85
C HIS A 167 -27.98 -1.09 -34.60
N MET A 168 -28.45 -0.71 -33.42
CA MET A 168 -29.90 -0.71 -33.12
C MET A 168 -30.63 0.46 -33.78
N ALA A 169 -30.00 1.64 -33.88
CA ALA A 169 -30.56 2.77 -34.62
C ALA A 169 -30.63 2.47 -36.13
N GLN A 170 -29.61 1.83 -36.70
CA GLN A 170 -29.62 1.39 -38.10
C GLN A 170 -30.68 0.30 -38.35
N ALA A 171 -30.84 -0.66 -37.45
CA ALA A 171 -31.90 -1.67 -37.54
C ALA A 171 -33.32 -1.04 -37.50
N PHE A 172 -33.52 0.01 -36.70
CA PHE A 172 -34.80 0.73 -36.61
C PHE A 172 -35.10 1.55 -37.88
N VAL A 173 -34.08 2.18 -38.49
CA VAL A 173 -34.21 2.90 -39.77
C VAL A 173 -34.49 1.94 -40.93
N VAL A 174 -33.83 0.77 -40.96
CA VAL A 174 -34.07 -0.26 -41.99
C VAL A 174 -35.46 -0.89 -41.87
N TRP A 175 -35.99 -1.06 -40.65
CA TRP A 175 -37.36 -1.55 -40.44
C TRP A 175 -38.42 -0.52 -40.88
N ARG A 176 -38.20 0.77 -40.60
CA ARG A 176 -39.10 1.85 -41.00
C ARG A 176 -39.18 2.07 -42.52
N ASN A 177 -38.12 1.73 -43.27
CA ASN A 177 -38.09 1.83 -44.73
C ASN A 177 -38.62 0.58 -45.46
N ARG A 178 -39.15 -0.41 -44.73
CA ARG A 178 -39.80 -1.62 -45.28
C ARG A 178 -41.27 -1.75 -44.89
N SER A 179 -41.88 -0.70 -44.33
CA SER A 179 -43.31 -0.63 -43.98
C SER A 179 -44.05 0.34 -44.91
#